data_AF-A0A8J5UTA4-F1
#
_entry.id   AF-A0A8J5UTA4-F1
#
_cell.length_a   1.000
_cell.length_b   1.000
_cell.length_c   1.000
_cell.angle_alpha   90.00
_cell.angle_beta   90.00
_cell.angle_gamma   90.00
#
_symmetry.space_group_name_H-M   'P 1'
#
loop_
_entity.id
_entity.type
_entity.pdbx_description
1 polymer ?
#
loop_
_entity_poly.entity_id
_entity_poly.type
_entity_poly.pdbx_seq_one_letter_code
_entity_poly.pdbx_strand_id
1 'polypeptide(L)'
;MTRGDHIVMALDWSLIAKESYLGVVASVEAVDFCSHHRSWIFYAESLLSEKAFLAVRCSSNGKPSSTDLQIIPMGYATPREARGNYCLITSAQKPYGLQMDGAKEQ
;
A
#
# COMPACT_ATOMS: atom_id res chain seq x y z
N MET A 1 -14.12 15.54 -2.03
CA MET A 1 -13.83 14.30 -1.26
C MET A 1 -12.37 13.96 -1.50
N THR A 2 -11.55 13.99 -0.46
CA THR A 2 -10.09 13.78 -0.56
C THR A 2 -9.76 12.29 -0.39
N ARG A 3 -8.90 11.80 -1.28
CA ARG A 3 -8.27 10.47 -1.29
C ARG A 3 -7.59 10.20 0.07
N GLY A 4 -8.06 9.22 0.84
CA GLY A 4 -7.40 8.90 2.12
C GLY A 4 -8.12 7.90 3.03
N ASP A 5 -9.44 7.80 2.99
CA ASP A 5 -10.18 6.95 3.93
C ASP A 5 -10.71 5.70 3.23
N HIS A 6 -10.09 4.54 3.46
CA HIS A 6 -10.59 3.25 2.96
C HIS A 6 -10.73 2.22 4.09
N ILE A 7 -11.97 1.75 4.24
CA ILE A 7 -12.44 0.67 5.09
C ILE A 7 -12.41 -0.62 4.26
N VAL A 8 -11.98 -1.74 4.84
CA VAL A 8 -12.05 -3.06 4.20
C VAL A 8 -13.45 -3.64 4.40
N MET A 9 -14.18 -3.88 3.31
CA MET A 9 -15.37 -4.75 3.33
C MET A 9 -15.05 -6.06 2.61
N ALA A 10 -15.16 -7.18 3.34
CA ALA A 10 -15.21 -8.50 2.73
C ALA A 10 -16.64 -8.70 2.18
N LEU A 11 -16.80 -8.71 0.86
CA LEU A 11 -18.07 -9.10 0.22
C LEU A 11 -17.97 -10.51 -0.34
N ASP A 12 -19.02 -11.29 -0.12
CA ASP A 12 -19.22 -12.63 -0.67
C ASP A 12 -19.42 -12.55 -2.20
N TRP A 13 -18.51 -13.18 -2.93
CA TRP A 13 -18.46 -13.24 -4.40
C TRP A 13 -19.64 -14.00 -5.03
N SER A 14 -20.43 -14.73 -4.24
CA SER A 14 -21.57 -15.50 -4.74
C SER A 14 -22.68 -14.64 -5.35
N LEU A 15 -22.80 -13.36 -4.95
CA LEU A 15 -23.81 -12.43 -5.46
C LEU A 15 -23.44 -11.82 -6.82
N ILE A 16 -22.14 -11.67 -7.10
CA ILE A 16 -21.62 -11.10 -8.36
C ILE A 16 -21.71 -12.14 -9.49
N ALA A 17 -21.55 -13.42 -9.17
CA ALA A 17 -21.59 -14.52 -10.13
C ALA A 17 -22.98 -14.81 -10.74
N LYS A 18 -24.04 -14.12 -10.28
CA LYS A 18 -25.41 -14.31 -10.79
C LYS A 18 -25.77 -13.39 -11.97
N GLU A 19 -25.01 -12.34 -12.23
CA GLU A 19 -25.26 -11.42 -13.34
C GLU A 19 -24.34 -11.70 -14.54
N SER A 20 -24.80 -11.38 -15.74
CA SER A 20 -24.11 -11.73 -16.99
C SER A 20 -22.65 -11.21 -16.99
N TYR A 21 -21.72 -12.12 -17.30
CA TYR A 21 -20.27 -11.90 -17.22
C TYR A 21 -19.80 -10.62 -17.93
N LEU A 22 -20.44 -10.24 -19.04
CA LEU A 22 -20.11 -9.06 -19.84
C LEU A 22 -20.54 -7.73 -19.20
N GLY A 23 -21.66 -7.69 -18.45
CA GLY A 23 -22.13 -6.49 -17.77
C GLY A 23 -21.31 -6.16 -16.50
N VAL A 24 -20.82 -7.21 -15.83
CA VAL A 24 -19.92 -7.10 -14.69
C VAL A 24 -18.56 -6.56 -15.12
N VAL A 25 -17.97 -7.09 -16.20
CA VAL A 25 -16.63 -6.65 -16.67
C VAL A 25 -16.62 -5.17 -17.06
N ALA A 26 -17.63 -4.68 -17.79
CA ALA A 26 -17.71 -3.26 -18.17
C ALA A 26 -17.92 -2.31 -16.97
N SER A 27 -18.57 -2.80 -15.90
CA SER A 27 -18.77 -2.05 -14.66
C SER A 27 -17.60 -2.17 -13.68
N VAL A 28 -16.74 -3.18 -13.85
CA VAL A 28 -15.55 -3.49 -13.02
C VAL A 28 -14.28 -2.80 -13.54
N GLU A 29 -14.20 -2.50 -14.84
CA GLU A 29 -13.04 -1.84 -15.47
C GLU A 29 -12.76 -0.42 -14.92
N ALA A 30 -13.74 0.21 -14.25
CA ALA A 30 -13.61 1.55 -13.65
C ALA A 30 -13.52 1.55 -12.11
N VAL A 31 -13.51 0.39 -11.45
CA VAL A 31 -13.58 0.29 -9.99
C VAL A 31 -12.18 0.02 -9.43
N ASP A 32 -11.48 1.07 -9.01
CA ASP A 32 -10.66 1.17 -7.78
C ASP A 32 -9.77 -0.03 -7.28
N PHE A 33 -9.41 -1.01 -8.12
CA PHE A 33 -8.60 -2.19 -7.74
C PHE A 33 -7.07 -1.97 -7.78
N CYS A 34 -6.61 -0.84 -8.35
CA CYS A 34 -5.21 -0.64 -8.74
C CYS A 34 -4.22 -0.65 -7.55
N SER A 35 -4.55 0.00 -6.43
CA SER A 35 -3.63 0.10 -5.28
C SER A 35 -3.62 -1.17 -4.42
N HIS A 36 -4.78 -1.82 -4.23
CA HIS A 36 -4.89 -3.04 -3.42
C HIS A 36 -4.09 -4.21 -4.01
N HIS A 37 -4.06 -4.33 -5.35
CA HIS A 37 -3.30 -5.39 -6.04
C HIS A 37 -1.77 -5.25 -5.88
N ARG A 38 -1.27 -4.07 -5.50
CA ARG A 38 0.19 -3.85 -5.38
C ARG A 38 0.76 -4.29 -4.03
N SER A 39 -0.08 -4.50 -3.02
CA SER A 39 0.33 -4.85 -1.65
C SER A 39 1.19 -6.13 -1.60
N TRP A 40 0.70 -7.22 -2.19
CA TRP A 40 1.43 -8.49 -2.23
C TRP A 40 2.70 -8.39 -3.07
N ILE A 41 2.71 -7.55 -4.11
CA ILE A 41 3.87 -7.33 -4.99
C ILE A 41 4.99 -6.67 -4.19
N PHE A 42 4.68 -5.63 -3.40
CA PHE A 42 5.67 -4.98 -2.53
C PHE A 42 6.16 -5.90 -1.42
N TYR A 43 5.25 -6.70 -0.83
CA TYR A 43 5.65 -7.71 0.15
C TYR A 43 6.62 -8.73 -0.48
N ALA A 44 6.32 -9.23 -1.68
CA ALA A 44 7.19 -10.16 -2.39
C ALA A 44 8.56 -9.53 -2.71
N GLU A 45 8.62 -8.27 -3.15
CA GLU A 45 9.88 -7.58 -3.38
C GLU A 45 10.67 -7.34 -2.08
N SER A 46 9.99 -7.12 -0.95
CA SER A 46 10.64 -6.96 0.37
C SER A 46 11.39 -8.22 0.84
N LEU A 47 11.04 -9.40 0.31
CA LEU A 47 11.78 -10.65 0.57
C LEU A 47 13.17 -10.64 -0.09
N LEU A 48 13.34 -9.91 -1.20
CA LEU A 48 14.61 -9.80 -1.91
C LEU A 48 15.57 -8.81 -1.24
N SER A 49 15.02 -7.80 -0.58
CA SER A 49 15.78 -6.81 0.18
C SER A 49 14.91 -6.19 1.27
N GLU A 50 15.32 -6.41 2.51
CA GLU A 50 14.66 -5.84 3.69
C GLU A 50 14.65 -4.30 3.68
N LYS A 51 15.59 -3.68 2.94
CA LYS A 51 15.72 -2.23 2.79
C LYS A 51 15.05 -1.67 1.55
N ALA A 52 14.33 -2.48 0.76
CA ALA A 52 13.65 -2.01 -0.45
C ALA A 52 12.62 -0.91 -0.15
N PHE A 53 11.88 -1.07 0.96
CA PHE A 53 10.75 -0.21 1.32
C PHE A 53 10.97 0.38 2.70
N LEU A 54 11.69 1.49 2.80
CA LEU A 54 11.87 2.19 4.07
C LEU A 54 10.77 3.23 4.26
N ALA A 55 10.19 3.26 5.46
CA ALA A 55 9.05 4.10 5.80
C ALA A 55 9.32 4.93 7.05
N VAL A 56 8.79 6.15 7.08
CA VAL A 56 8.88 7.09 8.20
C VAL A 56 7.55 7.22 8.90
N ARG A 57 7.58 7.53 10.20
CA ARG A 57 6.36 7.79 10.96
C ARG A 57 5.59 8.97 10.35
N CYS A 58 4.28 8.83 10.21
CA CYS A 58 3.44 9.85 9.63
C CYS A 58 2.13 10.04 10.41
N SER A 59 1.53 11.21 10.24
CA SER A 59 0.16 11.50 10.71
C SER A 59 -0.87 10.69 9.93
N SER A 60 -2.11 10.64 10.42
CA SER A 60 -3.25 10.04 9.70
C SER A 60 -3.43 10.60 8.28
N ASN A 61 -2.97 11.83 8.03
CA ASN A 61 -3.12 12.51 6.76
C ASN A 61 -1.96 12.23 5.79
N GLY A 62 -1.12 11.23 6.11
CA GLY A 62 0.00 10.83 5.27
C GLY A 62 1.18 11.81 5.25
N LYS A 63 1.19 12.81 6.14
CA LYS A 63 2.31 13.75 6.27
C LYS A 63 3.35 13.20 7.24
N PRO A 64 4.65 13.30 6.92
CA PRO A 64 5.71 12.80 7.78
C PRO A 64 5.70 13.56 9.10
N SER A 65 5.93 12.84 10.20
CA SER A 65 6.08 13.45 11.51
C SER A 65 7.47 14.06 11.60
N SER A 66 7.54 15.39 11.78
CA SER A 66 8.82 16.10 11.96
C SER A 66 9.50 15.82 13.31
N THR A 67 8.80 15.14 14.22
CA THR A 67 9.26 14.89 15.60
C THR A 67 9.80 13.49 15.81
N ASP A 68 9.57 12.55 14.89
CA ASP A 68 9.94 11.14 15.07
C ASP A 68 10.47 10.54 13.76
N LEU A 69 11.79 10.61 13.57
CA LEU A 69 12.51 10.13 12.37
C LEU A 69 12.75 8.62 12.39
N GLN A 70 11.94 7.86 13.12
CA GLN A 70 12.06 6.41 13.12
C GLN A 70 11.79 5.86 11.71
N ILE A 71 12.84 5.37 11.08
CA ILE A 71 12.78 4.68 9.78
C ILE A 71 12.70 3.18 10.06
N ILE A 72 11.66 2.54 9.51
CA ILE A 72 11.49 1.09 9.61
C ILE A 72 11.29 0.48 8.20
N PRO A 73 11.68 -0.77 8.00
CA PRO A 73 11.34 -1.50 6.78
C PRO A 73 9.85 -1.88 6.77
N MET A 74 9.23 -1.78 5.59
CA MET A 74 7.91 -2.32 5.29
C MET A 74 8.05 -3.70 4.62
N GLY A 75 7.16 -4.63 4.96
CA GLY A 75 7.11 -5.97 4.38
C GLY A 75 7.71 -7.01 5.30
N TYR A 76 8.54 -7.90 4.76
CA TYR A 76 9.06 -9.07 5.48
C TYR A 76 9.78 -8.72 6.79
N ALA A 77 10.61 -7.67 6.79
CA ALA A 77 11.42 -7.27 7.93
C ALA A 77 10.73 -6.27 8.88
N THR A 78 9.41 -6.05 8.74
CA THR A 78 8.68 -5.10 9.60
C THR A 78 8.86 -5.48 11.09
N PRO A 79 9.37 -4.57 11.95
CA PRO A 79 9.56 -4.86 13.37
C PRO A 79 8.24 -5.21 14.06
N ARG A 80 8.26 -6.17 15.00
CA ARG A 80 7.04 -6.63 15.70
C ARG A 80 6.45 -5.55 16.60
N GLU A 81 7.30 -4.64 17.04
CA GLU A 81 7.02 -3.50 17.90
C GLU A 81 6.51 -2.29 17.12
N ALA A 82 6.49 -2.34 15.78
CA ALA A 82 5.99 -1.24 14.96
C ALA A 82 4.51 -0.96 15.28
N ARG A 83 4.20 0.30 15.64
CA ARG A 83 2.86 0.75 16.00
C ARG A 83 2.60 2.15 15.44
N GLY A 84 1.37 2.38 14.98
CA GLY A 84 0.96 3.62 14.34
C GLY A 84 1.18 3.61 12.84
N ASN A 85 1.16 4.79 12.22
CA ASN A 85 1.20 4.95 10.78
C ASN A 85 2.62 5.24 10.30
N TYR A 86 3.02 4.53 9.24
CA TYR A 86 4.28 4.75 8.54
C TYR A 86 4.00 4.95 7.05
N CYS A 87 4.65 5.95 6.47
CA CYS A 87 4.45 6.38 5.10
C CYS A 87 5.76 6.29 4.34
N LEU A 88 5.66 5.91 3.07
CA LEU A 88 6.76 5.81 2.11
C LEU A 88 6.25 6.07 0.70
N ILE A 89 7.15 6.47 -0.19
CA ILE A 89 6.90 6.55 -1.62
C ILE A 89 7.47 5.30 -2.32
N THR A 90 6.75 4.83 -3.34
CA THR A 90 7.18 3.73 -4.21
C THR A 90 7.27 4.20 -5.66
N SER A 91 8.13 3.55 -6.44
CA SER A 91 8.17 3.73 -7.89
C SER A 91 6.91 3.16 -8.56
N ALA A 92 6.57 3.69 -9.74
CA ALA A 92 5.52 3.13 -10.59
C ALA A 92 5.97 1.81 -11.27
N GLN A 93 7.28 1.58 -11.39
CA GLN A 93 7.87 0.44 -12.09
C GLN A 93 8.81 -0.35 -11.17
N LYS A 94 9.12 -1.61 -11.53
CA LYS A 94 10.11 -2.42 -10.80
C LYS A 94 11.53 -1.87 -10.98
N PRO A 95 12.41 -1.97 -9.97
CA PRO A 95 12.08 -2.28 -8.58
C PRO A 95 11.21 -1.17 -7.98
N TYR A 96 10.15 -1.55 -7.25
CA TYR A 96 9.19 -0.59 -6.71
C TYR A 96 9.74 0.14 -5.49
N GLY A 97 10.62 -0.52 -4.74
CA GLY A 97 11.27 0.03 -3.56
C GLY A 97 12.27 1.14 -3.90
N LEU A 98 12.11 2.29 -3.26
CA LEU A 98 13.01 3.45 -3.40
C LEU A 98 14.03 3.55 -2.25
N GLN A 99 14.11 2.53 -1.40
CA GLN A 99 15.02 2.51 -0.25
C GLN A 99 14.89 3.78 0.61
N MET A 100 16.01 4.43 0.94
CA MET A 100 16.03 5.67 1.73
C MET A 100 15.37 6.85 1.02
N ASP A 101 15.33 6.86 -0.32
CA ASP A 101 14.77 8.00 -1.06
C ASP A 101 13.24 8.03 -0.92
N GLY A 102 12.60 6.85 -0.90
CA GLY A 102 11.18 6.71 -0.60
C GLY A 102 10.78 7.12 0.83
N ALA A 103 11.76 7.25 1.73
CA ALA A 103 11.58 7.68 3.11
C ALA A 103 11.85 9.19 3.32
N LYS A 104 12.36 9.91 2.31
CA LYS A 104 12.85 11.30 2.43
C LYS A 104 12.02 12.33 1.66
N GLU A 105 11.41 11.94 0.55
CA GLU A 105 10.51 12.82 -0.22
C GLU A 105 9.07 12.65 0.31
N GLN A 106 8.58 13.61 1.09
CA GLN A 106 7.14 13.82 1.34
C GLN A 106 6.84 15.31 1.47
#